data_AF-A0A843K3Q9-F1
#
_entry.id   AF-A0A843K3Q9-F1
#
_cell.length_a   1.000
_cell.length_b   1.000
_cell.length_c   1.000
_cell.angle_alpha   90.00
_cell.angle_beta   90.00
_cell.angle_gamma   90.00
#
_symmetry.space_group_name_H-M   'P 1'
#
loop_
_entity.id
_entity.type
_entity.pdbx_description
1 polymer ?
#
loop_
_entity_poly.entity_id
_entity_poly.type
_entity_poly.pdbx_seq_one_letter_code
_entity_poly.pdbx_strand_id
1 'polypeptide(L)'
;MRLRVVSARNEISNLNPNEKTVHLAFRASNVDFLNLMQRCPRLRMIQVPPSYRKTMSNAIQVFLDMQGIELLEGDVWGHRKDLDEYFTVDDTTIDEIRSLAASGASMDEVANQIQKKARLGPELIKYIARTKITA
;
A
#
# COMPACT_ATOMS: atom_id res chain seq x y z
N MET A 1 4.86 -0.19 10.44
CA MET A 1 3.79 0.35 9.52
C MET A 1 2.74 -0.74 9.29
N ARG A 2 1.47 -0.41 9.03
CA ARG A 2 0.41 -1.42 8.80
C ARG A 2 -0.44 -1.07 7.58
N LEU A 3 -0.87 -2.06 6.81
CA LEU A 3 -1.79 -1.89 5.68
C LEU A 3 -3.10 -2.59 6.03
N ARG A 4 -4.22 -1.85 5.98
CA ARG A 4 -5.54 -2.46 6.14
C ARG A 4 -5.88 -3.28 4.89
N VAL A 5 -6.07 -4.60 5.06
CA VAL A 5 -6.38 -5.49 3.94
C VAL A 5 -7.89 -5.53 3.72
N VAL A 6 -8.32 -5.23 2.50
CA VAL A 6 -9.73 -5.18 2.10
C VAL A 6 -9.94 -6.18 0.99
N SER A 7 -10.69 -7.24 1.30
CA SER A 7 -10.92 -8.37 0.38
C SER A 7 -12.21 -8.27 -0.41
N ALA A 8 -13.13 -7.40 -0.01
CA ALA A 8 -14.42 -7.25 -0.67
C ALA A 8 -14.94 -5.82 -0.59
N ARG A 9 -15.75 -5.43 -1.59
CA ARG A 9 -16.28 -4.07 -1.73
C ARG A 9 -17.15 -3.61 -0.55
N ASN A 10 -17.90 -4.53 0.06
CA ASN A 10 -18.80 -4.22 1.17
C ASN A 10 -18.04 -3.81 2.44
N GLU A 11 -16.78 -4.24 2.57
CA GLU A 11 -15.91 -3.91 3.70
C GLU A 11 -15.53 -2.43 3.73
N ILE A 12 -15.52 -1.74 2.58
CA ILE A 12 -15.17 -0.31 2.48
C ILE A 12 -16.02 0.51 3.45
N SER A 13 -17.32 0.23 3.55
CA SER A 13 -18.23 0.95 4.44
C SER A 13 -17.87 0.87 5.92
N ASN A 14 -17.17 -0.18 6.33
CA ASN A 14 -16.82 -0.48 7.72
C ASN A 14 -15.38 -0.13 8.09
N LEU A 15 -14.58 0.40 7.15
CA LEU A 15 -13.18 0.76 7.43
C LEU A 15 -13.08 1.84 8.50
N ASN A 16 -11.97 1.90 9.25
CA ASN A 16 -11.74 3.02 10.14
C ASN A 16 -11.49 4.30 9.31
N PRO A 17 -12.15 5.44 9.58
CA PRO A 17 -11.90 6.68 8.83
C PRO A 17 -10.45 7.19 8.89
N ASN A 18 -9.68 6.75 9.90
CA ASN A 18 -8.28 7.09 10.06
C ASN A 18 -7.32 6.15 9.32
N GLU A 19 -7.81 5.16 8.55
CA GLU A 19 -6.92 4.34 7.72
C GLU A 19 -6.12 5.22 6.75
N LYS A 20 -4.79 5.12 6.83
CA LYS A 20 -3.86 5.87 5.97
C LYS A 20 -3.38 5.03 4.79
N THR A 21 -3.40 3.71 4.92
CA THR A 21 -2.68 2.78 4.06
C THR A 21 -3.51 1.51 3.89
N VAL A 22 -3.92 1.22 2.66
CA VAL A 22 -4.87 0.14 2.36
C VAL A 22 -4.31 -0.77 1.27
N HIS A 23 -4.53 -2.07 1.41
CA HIS A 23 -4.34 -3.04 0.33
C HIS A 23 -5.69 -3.57 -0.16
N LEU A 24 -5.98 -3.40 -1.46
CA LEU A 24 -7.20 -3.94 -2.08
C LEU A 24 -6.91 -5.30 -2.71
N ALA A 25 -7.40 -6.37 -2.09
CA ALA A 25 -7.30 -7.74 -2.58
C ALA A 25 -8.47 -8.13 -3.51
N PHE A 26 -9.16 -7.14 -4.09
CA PHE A 26 -10.18 -7.34 -5.11
C PHE A 26 -10.08 -6.28 -6.21
N ARG A 27 -10.67 -6.55 -7.37
CA ARG A 27 -10.72 -5.60 -8.49
C ARG A 27 -11.75 -4.51 -8.22
N ALA A 28 -11.29 -3.38 -7.66
CA ALA A 28 -12.12 -2.22 -7.38
C ALA A 28 -12.53 -1.45 -8.64
N SER A 29 -13.79 -1.02 -8.69
CA SER A 29 -14.31 -0.08 -9.69
C SER A 29 -14.00 1.37 -9.32
N ASN A 30 -14.19 2.31 -10.25
CA ASN A 30 -14.06 3.74 -9.95
C ASN A 30 -14.93 4.19 -8.77
N VAL A 31 -16.15 3.64 -8.65
CA VAL A 31 -17.07 3.94 -7.54
C VAL A 31 -16.51 3.43 -6.22
N ASP A 32 -15.88 2.24 -6.21
CA ASP A 32 -15.29 1.69 -4.99
C ASP A 32 -14.11 2.56 -4.51
N PHE A 33 -13.28 3.10 -5.42
CA PHE A 33 -12.24 4.07 -5.05
C PHE A 33 -12.80 5.37 -4.48
N LEU A 34 -13.85 5.93 -5.09
CA LEU A 34 -14.52 7.13 -4.58
C LEU A 34 -15.08 6.91 -3.18
N ASN A 35 -15.75 5.77 -2.96
CA ASN A 35 -16.26 5.38 -1.65
C ASN A 35 -15.14 5.21 -0.62
N LEU A 36 -14.01 4.63 -1.02
CA LEU A 36 -12.84 4.46 -0.16
C LEU A 36 -12.27 5.80 0.30
N MET A 37 -12.12 6.76 -0.62
CA MET A 37 -11.62 8.10 -0.28
C MET A 37 -12.60 8.87 0.62
N GLN A 38 -13.91 8.74 0.36
CA GLN A 38 -14.92 9.35 1.22
C GLN A 38 -14.91 8.73 2.62
N ARG A 39 -14.73 7.42 2.73
CA ARG A 39 -14.69 6.73 4.02
C ARG A 39 -13.42 7.07 4.80
N CYS A 40 -12.27 7.09 4.12
CA CYS A 40 -10.96 7.26 4.71
C CYS A 40 -10.31 8.57 4.22
N PRO A 41 -10.72 9.74 4.76
CA PRO A 41 -10.20 11.04 4.31
C PRO A 41 -8.71 11.25 4.59
N ARG A 42 -8.07 10.35 5.36
CA ARG A 42 -6.64 10.36 5.68
C ARG A 42 -5.81 9.38 4.85
N LEU A 43 -6.43 8.77 3.84
CA LEU A 43 -5.77 7.82 2.95
C LEU A 43 -4.58 8.50 2.24
N ARG A 44 -3.44 7.82 2.22
CA ARG A 44 -2.19 8.29 1.59
C ARG A 44 -1.67 7.33 0.55
N MET A 45 -2.00 6.05 0.69
CA MET A 45 -1.49 5.01 -0.22
C MET A 45 -2.47 3.86 -0.33
N ILE A 46 -2.68 3.42 -1.57
CA ILE A 46 -3.44 2.24 -1.93
C ILE A 46 -2.49 1.29 -2.66
N GLN A 47 -2.36 0.08 -2.14
CA GLN A 47 -1.67 -1.01 -2.82
C GLN A 47 -2.69 -1.91 -3.52
N VAL A 48 -2.42 -2.25 -4.78
CA VAL A 48 -3.23 -3.19 -5.56
C VAL A 48 -2.34 -4.25 -6.21
N PRO A 49 -2.83 -5.50 -6.36
CA PRO A 49 -2.15 -6.51 -7.17
C PRO A 49 -1.89 -6.02 -8.61
N PRO A 50 -0.77 -6.41 -9.25
CA PRO A 50 -0.42 -5.97 -10.61
C PRO A 50 -1.52 -6.26 -11.66
N SER A 51 -2.23 -7.39 -11.49
CA SER A 51 -3.33 -7.77 -12.39
C SER A 51 -4.54 -6.82 -12.32
N TYR A 52 -4.72 -6.12 -11.21
CA TYR A 52 -5.84 -5.19 -11.02
C TYR A 52 -5.49 -3.79 -11.52
N ARG A 53 -4.22 -3.36 -11.36
CA ARG A 53 -3.75 -2.07 -11.90
C ARG A 53 -3.86 -2.01 -13.43
N LYS A 54 -3.51 -3.09 -14.13
CA LYS A 54 -3.62 -3.17 -15.60
C LYS A 54 -5.02 -2.85 -16.15
N THR A 55 -6.05 -3.19 -15.38
CA THR A 55 -7.46 -2.99 -15.75
C THR A 55 -8.05 -1.69 -15.19
N MET A 56 -7.25 -0.87 -14.51
CA MET A 56 -7.71 0.35 -13.86
C MET A 56 -7.88 1.49 -14.87
N SER A 57 -8.96 2.26 -14.73
CA SER A 57 -9.18 3.41 -15.60
C SER A 57 -8.08 4.46 -15.43
N ASN A 58 -7.68 5.15 -16.51
CA ASN A 58 -6.73 6.26 -16.41
C ASN A 58 -7.32 7.41 -15.57
N ALA A 59 -8.62 7.65 -15.69
CA ALA A 59 -9.32 8.71 -14.95
C ALA A 59 -9.18 8.56 -13.43
N ILE A 60 -9.35 7.34 -12.89
CA ILE A 60 -9.20 7.16 -11.43
C ILE A 60 -7.73 7.28 -11.00
N GLN A 61 -6.76 6.88 -11.82
CA GLN A 61 -5.34 7.06 -11.51
C GLN A 61 -4.97 8.54 -11.39
N VAL A 62 -5.37 9.35 -12.36
CA VAL A 62 -5.18 10.82 -12.32
C VAL A 62 -5.89 11.42 -11.11
N PHE A 63 -7.11 10.97 -10.82
CA PHE A 63 -7.86 11.50 -9.68
C PHE A 63 -7.20 11.18 -8.33
N LEU A 64 -6.68 9.95 -8.15
CA LEU A 64 -5.94 9.58 -6.95
C LEU A 64 -4.67 10.42 -6.79
N ASP A 65 -3.94 10.65 -7.88
CA ASP A 65 -2.74 11.50 -7.90
C ASP A 65 -3.07 12.95 -7.51
N MET A 66 -4.17 13.51 -8.03
CA MET A 66 -4.66 14.84 -7.64
C MET A 66 -5.02 14.95 -6.15
N GLN A 67 -5.47 13.85 -5.53
CA GLN A 67 -5.74 13.79 -4.09
C GLN A 67 -4.47 13.51 -3.26
N GLY A 68 -3.31 13.34 -3.90
CA GLY A 68 -2.06 13.00 -3.23
C GLY A 68 -2.04 11.57 -2.68
N ILE A 69 -2.86 10.67 -3.23
CA ILE A 69 -2.91 9.27 -2.83
C ILE A 69 -2.04 8.45 -3.77
N GLU A 70 -1.00 7.83 -3.21
CA GLU A 70 -0.09 7.00 -3.99
C GLU A 70 -0.72 5.63 -4.32
N LEU A 71 -0.71 5.27 -5.60
CA LEU A 71 -1.14 3.94 -6.05
C LEU A 71 0.10 3.06 -6.29
N LEU A 72 0.25 2.00 -5.50
CA LEU A 72 1.38 1.06 -5.57
C LEU A 72 0.97 -0.27 -6.18
N GLU A 73 1.85 -0.88 -6.98
CA GLU A 73 1.72 -2.27 -7.38
C GLU A 73 2.38 -3.20 -6.36
N GLY A 74 1.62 -4.17 -5.86
CA GLY A 74 2.15 -5.19 -4.98
C GLY A 74 1.06 -6.04 -4.34
N ASP A 75 1.45 -7.13 -3.72
CA ASP A 75 0.55 -8.05 -3.03
C ASP A 75 1.01 -8.31 -1.58
N VAL A 76 0.12 -8.82 -0.73
CA VAL A 76 0.38 -9.19 0.66
C VAL A 76 0.54 -10.71 0.78
N TRP A 77 1.70 -11.20 0.34
CA TRP A 77 1.90 -12.64 0.11
C TRP A 77 1.89 -13.45 1.42
N GLY A 78 1.03 -14.48 1.47
CA GLY A 78 0.90 -15.37 2.63
C GLY A 78 0.18 -14.76 3.83
N HIS A 79 -0.43 -13.58 3.68
CA HIS A 79 -1.23 -12.95 4.73
C HIS A 79 -2.61 -13.61 4.86
N ARG A 80 -3.04 -13.83 6.09
CA ARG A 80 -4.33 -14.44 6.44
C ARG A 80 -5.22 -13.41 7.10
N LYS A 81 -6.08 -12.79 6.29
CA LYS A 81 -7.01 -11.73 6.73
C LYS A 81 -7.97 -12.20 7.84
N ASP A 82 -8.29 -13.48 7.86
CA ASP A 82 -9.13 -14.10 8.89
C ASP A 82 -8.48 -14.12 10.29
N LEU A 83 -7.16 -14.04 10.36
CA LEU A 83 -6.40 -13.99 11.62
C LEU A 83 -5.99 -12.57 11.99
N ASP A 84 -5.60 -11.76 11.01
CA ASP A 84 -5.22 -10.36 11.20
C ASP A 84 -5.77 -9.52 10.06
N GLU A 85 -6.53 -8.49 10.41
CA GLU A 85 -7.11 -7.54 9.48
C GLU A 85 -6.09 -6.61 8.81
N TYR A 86 -4.88 -6.57 9.37
CA TYR A 86 -3.79 -5.70 8.97
C TYR A 86 -2.57 -6.52 8.53
N PHE A 87 -2.02 -6.16 7.38
CA PHE A 87 -0.68 -6.60 7.00
C PHE A 87 0.35 -5.67 7.65
N THR A 88 1.08 -6.18 8.64
CA THR A 88 2.08 -5.41 9.38
C THR A 88 3.46 -5.54 8.73
N VAL A 89 4.10 -4.39 8.51
CA VAL A 89 5.52 -4.31 8.17
C VAL A 89 6.27 -3.94 9.44
N ASP A 90 7.13 -4.85 9.88
CA ASP A 90 7.90 -4.74 11.12
C ASP A 90 8.77 -3.48 11.12
N ASP A 91 8.86 -2.83 12.28
CA ASP A 91 9.63 -1.60 12.43
C ASP A 91 11.13 -1.84 12.18
N THR A 92 11.64 -3.04 12.50
CA THR A 92 13.01 -3.45 12.16
C THR A 92 13.26 -3.44 10.64
N THR A 93 12.29 -3.89 9.85
CA THR A 93 12.38 -3.88 8.38
C THR A 93 12.31 -2.44 7.86
N ILE A 94 11.47 -1.60 8.47
CA ILE A 94 11.35 -0.18 8.09
C ILE A 94 12.66 0.57 8.38
N ASP A 95 13.27 0.32 9.53
CA ASP A 95 14.53 0.94 9.92
C ASP A 95 15.68 0.47 9.03
N GLU A 96 15.70 -0.81 8.64
CA GLU A 96 16.67 -1.32 7.66
C GLU A 96 16.50 -0.63 6.29
N ILE A 97 15.27 -0.52 5.78
CA ILE A 97 14.97 0.19 4.52
C ILE A 97 15.49 1.63 4.59
N ARG A 98 15.22 2.32 5.71
CA ARG A 98 15.65 3.72 5.91
C ARG A 98 17.15 3.86 6.03
N SER A 99 17.82 2.95 6.73
CA SER A 99 19.28 2.95 6.87
C SER A 99 19.96 2.74 5.52
N LEU A 100 19.43 1.84 4.68
CA LEU A 100 19.95 1.61 3.33
C LEU A 100 19.66 2.80 2.40
N ALA A 101 18.49 3.42 2.50
CA ALA A 101 18.20 4.64 1.75
C ALA A 101 19.11 5.81 2.16
N ALA A 102 19.43 5.92 3.46
CA ALA A 102 20.31 6.97 3.99
C ALA A 102 21.79 6.74 3.66
N SER A 103 22.23 5.50 3.40
CA SER A 103 23.61 5.21 3.01
C SER A 103 23.93 5.59 1.56
N GLY A 104 22.95 6.13 0.82
CA GLY A 104 23.11 6.58 -0.57
C GLY A 104 22.89 5.49 -1.61
N ALA A 105 22.42 4.29 -1.21
CA ALA A 105 22.03 3.25 -2.14
C ALA A 105 20.86 3.72 -3.02
N SER A 106 20.84 3.29 -4.27
CA SER A 106 19.71 3.59 -5.16
C SER A 106 18.44 2.88 -4.69
N MET A 107 17.28 3.45 -5.00
CA MET A 107 15.98 2.88 -4.60
C MET A 107 15.78 1.45 -5.11
N ASP A 108 16.33 1.13 -6.29
CA ASP A 108 16.27 -0.22 -6.86
C ASP A 108 17.20 -1.20 -6.13
N GLU A 109 18.38 -0.77 -5.69
CA GLU A 109 19.27 -1.59 -4.85
C GLU A 109 18.64 -1.88 -3.49
N VAL A 110 18.05 -0.86 -2.85
CA VAL A 110 17.33 -1.03 -1.58
C VAL A 110 16.18 -2.04 -1.74
N ALA A 111 15.37 -1.89 -2.78
CA ALA A 111 14.27 -2.81 -3.08
C ALA A 111 14.78 -4.24 -3.28
N ASN A 112 15.81 -4.45 -4.08
CA ASN A 112 16.37 -5.76 -4.38
C ASN A 112 16.99 -6.45 -3.16
N GLN A 113 17.64 -5.70 -2.26
CA GLN A 113 18.21 -6.26 -1.03
C GLN A 113 17.13 -6.66 -0.03
N ILE A 114 16.14 -5.80 0.18
CA ILE A 114 15.07 -6.02 1.15
C ILE A 114 14.10 -7.09 0.67
N GLN A 115 13.77 -7.14 -0.61
CA GLN A 115 12.86 -8.16 -1.17
C GLN A 115 13.37 -9.60 -0.98
N LYS A 116 14.70 -9.80 -0.89
CA LYS A 116 15.27 -11.13 -0.60
C LYS A 116 15.07 -11.57 0.85
N LYS A 117 14.90 -10.62 1.76
CA LYS A 117 14.77 -10.86 3.21
C LYS A 117 13.32 -10.77 3.69
N ALA A 118 12.56 -9.84 3.12
CA ALA A 118 11.19 -9.52 3.48
C ALA A 118 10.25 -9.81 2.31
N ARG A 119 9.08 -10.38 2.60
CA ARG A 119 8.02 -10.68 1.60
C ARG A 119 7.25 -9.42 1.21
N LEU A 120 7.96 -8.36 0.86
CA LEU A 120 7.41 -7.04 0.49
C LEU A 120 7.58 -6.80 -1.01
N GLY A 121 6.59 -6.13 -1.60
CA GLY A 121 6.69 -5.67 -2.99
C GLY A 121 7.73 -4.55 -3.14
N PRO A 122 8.43 -4.46 -4.29
CA PRO A 122 9.45 -3.44 -4.52
C PRO A 122 8.91 -2.01 -4.41
N GLU A 123 7.70 -1.75 -4.91
CA GLU A 123 7.06 -0.43 -4.83
C GLU A 123 6.75 -0.02 -3.38
N LEU A 124 6.33 -0.97 -2.53
CA LEU A 124 6.12 -0.71 -1.10
C LEU A 124 7.44 -0.39 -0.40
N ILE A 125 8.53 -1.07 -0.75
CA ILE A 125 9.86 -0.78 -0.19
C ILE A 125 10.31 0.62 -0.59
N LYS A 126 10.18 0.99 -1.87
CA LYS A 126 10.51 2.33 -2.38
C LYS A 126 9.66 3.42 -1.72
N TYR A 127 8.37 3.14 -1.50
CA TYR A 127 7.48 4.03 -0.78
C TYR A 127 7.95 4.28 0.65
N ILE A 128 8.29 3.22 1.39
CA ILE A 128 8.80 3.30 2.77
C ILE A 128 10.14 4.05 2.82
N ALA A 129 11.03 3.82 1.85
CA ALA A 129 12.32 4.51 1.75
C ALA A 129 12.16 6.02 1.54
N ARG A 130 11.21 6.44 0.70
CA ARG A 130 10.95 7.87 0.43
C ARG A 130 10.18 8.57 1.55
N THR A 131 9.27 7.86 2.21
CA THR A 131 8.31 8.48 3.13
C THR A 131 8.72 8.36 4.60
N LYS A 132 8.69 9.49 5.31
CA LYS A 132 8.83 9.53 6.79
C LYS A 132 7.51 9.16 7.48
N ILE A 133 6.79 8.16 6.99
CA ILE A 133 5.55 7.72 7.65
C ILE A 133 5.92 6.99 8.94
N THR A 134 5.73 7.69 10.05
CA THR A 134 5.69 7.14 11.40
C THR A 134 4.29 6.57 11.64
N ALA A 135 4.22 5.42 12.32
CA ALA A 135 2.98 4.73 12.67
C ALA A 135 1.99 5.66 13.39
#